data_AF-A0A7K0FR88-F1
#
_entry.id   AF-A0A7K0FR88-F1
#
_cell.length_a   1.000
_cell.length_b   1.000
_cell.length_c   1.000
_cell.angle_alpha   90.00
_cell.angle_beta   90.00
_cell.angle_gamma   90.00
#
_symmetry.space_group_name_H-M   'P 1'
#
loop_
_entity.id
_entity.type
_entity.pdbx_description
1 polymer ?
#
loop_
_entity_poly.entity_id
_entity_poly.type
_entity_poly.pdbx_seq_one_letter_code
_entity_poly.pdbx_strand_id
1 'polypeptide(L)'
;MFTKFRIFFIAFILCTTQTWAQKNSIPYWNKNTQLLPWRFVPSITNITYEDLDKDGDPDILRALLNGEIPIMWIDDNDNMKYGDKEGDTIDDCLLIDKNKDGKFAGPYDFSLDWADEDKNGKADIQLIVSNAGTKVRNYFDWGADFMYVLDDDQDNIMHYVDWNKIAMQAWEHNGHANFFYDYSGNSTFLKMHGSSFRIDDLRYNWENPFIFYDEDGDKLTEMAIRLVDTPHFRDTSATKNTKNGFDKVPQDIDIIFTKNIDYAAITWDLDNDNGPGNEFDFDMSMLFKGKGYSYQDQGHHFKSLKGLPEANKFFDDNRWRSIDTLFYPDRDTAYAMTFKQGDWQECRIVFDEDDDCNRWERVEFYDPKDIFTIGVEKGGLDHNKQADALGDRGEFDMDNSGKGQLYIGAFDGRIHLYGAEWGAWRIDQTAYSFQGFGGQYDRWGRDRLQRPQDKFATVKYTDTDNNGFIDQLEYDLDGDKVFEDKISLLVLGIDDKQALINTAETSYQNFKAVFNTVAENMWSKAQKAVEKAKKFNINTFHYAFYLQPHSLHEKYDFGYWLNFYLYQDMRYEAKVKNDKKLIHSIDKAYYSGNWDLLN
;
A
#
# COMPACT_ATOMS: atom_id res chain seq x y z
N MET A 1 -21.53 90.15 -35.44
CA MET A 1 -22.23 89.28 -36.40
C MET A 1 -21.54 87.92 -36.35
N PHE A 2 -22.23 86.94 -35.78
CA PHE A 2 -21.97 85.49 -35.72
C PHE A 2 -20.52 84.97 -35.87
N THR A 3 -19.93 84.61 -34.74
CA THR A 3 -18.69 83.82 -34.65
C THR A 3 -19.01 82.37 -34.30
N LYS A 4 -18.25 81.45 -34.90
CA LYS A 4 -18.08 80.01 -34.60
C LYS A 4 -18.92 79.03 -35.41
N PHE A 5 -18.46 78.91 -36.65
CA PHE A 5 -18.27 77.65 -37.36
C PHE A 5 -17.57 76.57 -36.50
N ARG A 6 -17.95 75.31 -36.81
CA ARG A 6 -17.24 74.04 -36.64
C ARG A 6 -17.19 73.39 -35.24
N ILE A 7 -17.56 72.10 -35.30
CA ILE A 7 -17.40 70.98 -34.36
C ILE A 7 -18.68 70.65 -33.61
N PHE A 8 -19.66 70.07 -34.32
CA PHE A 8 -20.78 69.33 -33.72
C PHE A 8 -21.33 68.34 -34.74
N PHE A 9 -20.51 67.39 -35.21
CA PHE A 9 -20.97 66.19 -35.92
C PHE A 9 -19.88 65.09 -35.90
N ILE A 10 -19.23 64.89 -34.74
CA ILE A 10 -18.46 63.68 -34.40
C ILE A 10 -18.78 63.38 -32.93
N ALA A 11 -20.05 63.08 -32.65
CA ALA A 11 -20.51 62.76 -31.30
C ALA A 11 -21.48 61.57 -31.26
N PHE A 12 -21.63 60.80 -32.35
CA PHE A 12 -22.59 59.69 -32.38
C PHE A 12 -22.18 58.47 -33.22
N ILE A 13 -20.88 58.26 -33.45
CA ILE A 13 -20.32 56.96 -33.89
C ILE A 13 -18.95 56.78 -33.22
N LEU A 14 -18.91 56.81 -31.90
CA LEU A 14 -17.74 56.38 -31.09
C LEU A 14 -18.18 55.89 -29.69
N CYS A 15 -19.46 55.54 -29.52
CA CYS A 15 -20.03 54.99 -28.29
C CYS A 15 -20.22 53.46 -28.32
N THR A 16 -19.54 52.72 -29.20
CA THR A 16 -19.59 51.24 -29.20
C THR A 16 -18.25 50.54 -29.35
N THR A 17 -17.13 51.26 -29.26
CA THR A 17 -15.78 50.65 -29.34
C THR A 17 -14.88 51.12 -28.19
N GLN A 18 -15.42 51.12 -26.97
CA GLN A 18 -14.58 50.95 -25.79
C GLN A 18 -15.03 49.69 -25.06
N THR A 19 -14.03 48.82 -24.87
CA THR A 19 -14.02 47.60 -24.04
C THR A 19 -14.85 46.40 -24.52
N TRP A 20 -14.62 45.95 -25.75
CA TRP A 20 -14.73 44.52 -26.11
C TRP A 20 -13.37 43.88 -26.39
N ALA A 21 -12.29 44.52 -25.93
CA ALA A 21 -10.90 44.11 -26.15
C ALA A 21 -10.13 43.70 -24.88
N GLN A 22 -10.79 43.60 -23.72
CA GLN A 22 -10.20 43.08 -22.49
C GLN A 22 -11.25 42.29 -21.69
N LYS A 23 -11.65 41.13 -22.22
CA LYS A 23 -12.32 40.05 -21.48
C LYS A 23 -12.49 38.90 -22.46
N ASN A 24 -11.42 38.13 -22.64
CA ASN A 24 -11.43 36.76 -23.14
C ASN A 24 -9.98 36.30 -23.04
N SER A 25 -9.47 36.11 -21.83
CA SER A 25 -8.37 35.16 -21.68
C SER A 25 -8.93 33.84 -22.21
N ILE A 26 -8.29 33.28 -23.24
CA ILE A 26 -8.64 31.95 -23.71
C ILE A 26 -8.37 31.02 -22.52
N PRO A 27 -9.39 30.33 -21.98
CA PRO A 27 -9.18 29.46 -20.83
C PRO A 27 -8.19 28.36 -21.20
N TYR A 28 -7.36 27.94 -20.24
CA TYR A 28 -6.51 26.78 -20.46
C TYR A 28 -7.37 25.57 -20.82
N TRP A 29 -7.00 24.87 -21.88
CA TRP A 29 -7.87 23.91 -22.54
C TRP A 29 -8.18 22.67 -21.68
N ASN A 30 -7.29 22.27 -20.76
CA ASN A 30 -7.47 21.14 -19.84
C ASN A 30 -8.04 21.58 -18.47
N LYS A 31 -8.47 22.84 -18.33
CA LYS A 31 -9.14 23.28 -17.10
C LYS A 31 -10.55 22.69 -17.02
N ASN A 32 -10.85 21.98 -15.94
CA ASN A 32 -12.18 21.40 -15.67
C ASN A 32 -12.75 20.56 -16.82
N THR A 33 -11.90 19.79 -17.51
CA THR A 33 -12.34 18.83 -18.53
C THR A 33 -12.52 17.43 -17.92
N GLN A 34 -12.93 16.46 -18.74
CA GLN A 34 -12.97 15.05 -18.35
C GLN A 34 -11.61 14.35 -18.50
N LEU A 35 -10.58 15.06 -18.94
CA LEU A 35 -9.22 14.54 -19.07
C LEU A 35 -8.45 14.75 -17.77
N LEU A 36 -7.44 13.91 -17.55
CA LEU A 36 -6.55 14.01 -16.39
C LEU A 36 -5.66 15.27 -16.50
N PRO A 37 -5.62 16.11 -15.46
CA PRO A 37 -4.83 17.33 -15.47
C PRO A 37 -3.39 17.08 -14.98
N TRP A 38 -2.57 16.43 -15.80
CA TRP A 38 -1.16 16.12 -15.47
C TRP A 38 -0.27 17.34 -15.23
N ARG A 39 -0.46 18.37 -16.07
CA ARG A 39 0.37 19.58 -16.03
C ARG A 39 -0.24 20.60 -15.07
N PHE A 40 0.61 21.23 -14.26
CA PHE A 40 0.28 22.48 -13.58
C PHE A 40 -0.43 23.45 -14.53
N VAL A 41 -1.59 23.96 -14.11
CA VAL A 41 -2.48 24.72 -15.00
C VAL A 41 -1.81 26.06 -15.35
N PRO A 42 -1.39 26.30 -16.61
CA PRO A 42 -0.59 27.48 -16.98
C PRO A 42 -1.42 28.78 -17.06
N SER A 43 -2.65 28.78 -16.55
CA SER A 43 -3.47 29.98 -16.43
C SER A 43 -2.98 30.85 -15.27
N ILE A 44 -1.77 31.37 -15.40
CA ILE A 44 -1.08 32.22 -14.42
C ILE A 44 -1.27 33.68 -14.81
N THR A 45 -1.68 34.49 -13.84
CA THR A 45 -1.95 35.92 -14.04
C THR A 45 -1.34 36.74 -12.90
N ASN A 46 -1.19 38.05 -13.11
CA ASN A 46 -0.65 38.98 -12.11
C ASN A 46 0.76 38.58 -11.61
N ILE A 47 1.62 38.14 -12.53
CA ILE A 47 2.98 37.73 -12.20
C ILE A 47 3.79 38.94 -11.72
N THR A 48 4.48 38.77 -10.60
CA THR A 48 5.49 39.69 -10.08
C THR A 48 6.71 38.90 -9.62
N TYR A 49 7.88 39.51 -9.75
CA TYR A 49 9.15 38.90 -9.35
C TYR A 49 9.77 39.66 -8.18
N GLU A 50 10.48 38.94 -7.31
CA GLU A 50 11.31 39.49 -6.23
C GLU A 50 12.68 38.80 -6.29
N ASP A 51 13.71 39.62 -6.40
CA ASP A 51 15.13 39.28 -6.32
C ASP A 51 15.57 39.56 -4.87
N LEU A 52 15.78 38.48 -4.11
CA LEU A 52 16.05 38.47 -2.67
C LEU A 52 17.50 38.85 -2.37
N ASP A 53 18.46 38.35 -3.15
CA ASP A 53 19.89 38.46 -2.87
C ASP A 53 20.60 39.56 -3.70
N LYS A 54 19.94 40.07 -4.75
CA LYS A 54 20.33 41.16 -5.66
C LYS A 54 21.43 40.80 -6.64
N ASP A 55 21.48 39.57 -7.10
CA ASP A 55 22.48 39.09 -8.04
C ASP A 55 22.13 39.38 -9.51
N GLY A 56 20.85 39.62 -9.81
CA GLY A 56 20.35 39.95 -11.15
C GLY A 56 19.19 39.07 -11.63
N ASP A 57 18.88 38.00 -10.90
CA ASP A 57 17.83 37.01 -11.16
C ASP A 57 16.67 37.21 -10.20
N PRO A 58 15.46 36.73 -10.51
CA PRO A 58 14.40 36.63 -9.53
C PRO A 58 14.40 35.28 -8.78
N ASP A 59 14.57 35.27 -7.46
CA ASP A 59 14.38 34.03 -6.66
C ASP A 59 12.90 33.69 -6.44
N ILE A 60 12.00 34.67 -6.57
CA ILE A 60 10.58 34.52 -6.23
C ILE A 60 9.70 34.95 -7.40
N LEU A 61 8.75 34.09 -7.77
CA LEU A 61 7.63 34.42 -8.67
C LEU A 61 6.32 34.31 -7.90
N ARG A 62 5.61 35.44 -7.75
CA ARG A 62 4.25 35.48 -7.20
C ARG A 62 3.24 35.62 -8.32
N ALA A 63 2.14 34.90 -8.22
CA ALA A 63 1.06 35.02 -9.20
C ALA A 63 -0.30 34.59 -8.65
N LEU A 64 -1.31 34.70 -9.51
CA LEU A 64 -2.63 34.11 -9.29
C LEU A 64 -2.84 32.94 -10.26
N LEU A 65 -2.95 31.74 -9.70
CA LEU A 65 -3.42 30.55 -10.39
C LEU A 65 -4.92 30.71 -10.68
N ASN A 66 -5.30 30.45 -11.92
CA ASN A 66 -6.68 30.56 -12.39
C ASN A 66 -7.32 31.95 -12.18
N GLY A 67 -6.49 32.99 -11.99
CA GLY A 67 -6.95 34.35 -11.73
C GLY A 67 -7.40 34.62 -10.30
N GLU A 68 -7.32 33.65 -9.40
CA GLU A 68 -7.94 33.77 -8.06
C GLU A 68 -7.14 33.18 -6.90
N ILE A 69 -6.33 32.15 -7.12
CA ILE A 69 -5.64 31.44 -6.03
C ILE A 69 -4.20 31.96 -5.98
N PRO A 70 -3.76 32.63 -4.89
CA PRO A 70 -2.39 33.08 -4.77
C PRO A 70 -1.41 31.90 -4.76
N ILE A 71 -0.35 32.05 -5.54
CA ILE A 71 0.77 31.10 -5.59
C ILE A 71 2.09 31.85 -5.47
N MET A 72 3.10 31.11 -5.02
CA MET A 72 4.48 31.56 -5.00
C MET A 72 5.39 30.40 -5.39
N TRP A 73 6.18 30.61 -6.43
CA TRP A 73 7.35 29.78 -6.73
C TRP A 73 8.57 30.40 -6.07
N ILE A 74 9.40 29.55 -5.48
CA ILE A 74 10.69 29.86 -4.89
C ILE A 74 11.70 29.02 -5.66
N ASP A 75 12.68 29.69 -6.24
CA ASP A 75 13.75 29.09 -7.02
C ASP A 75 14.96 28.86 -6.12
N ASP A 76 15.22 27.61 -5.69
CA ASP A 76 16.33 27.34 -4.77
C ASP A 76 17.66 27.09 -5.46
N ASN A 77 17.67 26.89 -6.78
CA ASN A 77 18.90 26.70 -7.57
C ASN A 77 19.34 27.92 -8.37
N ASP A 78 18.61 29.04 -8.26
CA ASP A 78 18.97 30.34 -8.82
C ASP A 78 19.04 30.29 -10.36
N ASN A 79 18.04 29.66 -10.97
CA ASN A 79 17.93 29.50 -12.42
C ASN A 79 16.78 30.28 -13.09
N MET A 80 15.85 30.82 -12.30
CA MET A 80 14.64 31.50 -12.74
C MET A 80 14.98 32.79 -13.47
N LYS A 81 14.18 33.16 -14.47
CA LYS A 81 14.40 34.36 -15.28
C LYS A 81 13.18 35.25 -15.32
N TYR A 82 13.43 36.56 -15.46
CA TYR A 82 12.38 37.52 -15.77
C TYR A 82 11.64 37.14 -17.06
N GLY A 83 10.34 36.91 -16.95
CA GLY A 83 9.48 36.45 -18.05
C GLY A 83 8.93 35.04 -17.87
N ASP A 84 9.50 34.26 -16.94
CA ASP A 84 9.01 32.93 -16.58
C ASP A 84 7.61 33.01 -15.96
N LYS A 85 6.81 31.97 -16.15
CA LYS A 85 5.40 31.95 -15.73
C LYS A 85 5.11 30.94 -14.62
N GLU A 86 6.07 30.07 -14.38
CA GLU A 86 6.11 29.00 -13.39
C GLU A 86 7.59 28.74 -13.11
N GLY A 87 7.90 28.21 -11.93
CA GLY A 87 9.19 27.58 -11.67
C GLY A 87 9.30 26.25 -12.40
N ASP A 88 10.43 25.58 -12.25
CA ASP A 88 10.64 24.24 -12.76
C ASP A 88 10.51 23.18 -11.65
N THR A 89 11.00 21.97 -11.90
CA THR A 89 10.93 20.85 -10.95
C THR A 89 12.33 20.41 -10.54
N ILE A 90 13.29 21.31 -10.56
CA ILE A 90 14.69 21.09 -10.21
C ILE A 90 14.96 22.05 -9.06
N ASP A 91 15.05 21.55 -7.83
CA ASP A 91 15.33 22.39 -6.65
C ASP A 91 14.41 23.63 -6.54
N ASP A 92 13.12 23.44 -6.79
CA ASP A 92 12.11 24.51 -6.78
C ASP A 92 11.00 24.18 -5.79
N CYS A 93 10.43 25.20 -5.15
CA CYS A 93 9.32 25.06 -4.21
C CYS A 93 8.09 25.85 -4.65
N LEU A 94 6.93 25.20 -4.67
CA LEU A 94 5.64 25.79 -4.98
C LEU A 94 4.77 25.88 -3.72
N LEU A 95 4.40 27.11 -3.34
CA LEU A 95 3.44 27.40 -2.29
C LEU A 95 2.10 27.84 -2.87
N ILE A 96 1.01 27.24 -2.42
CA ILE A 96 -0.36 27.56 -2.86
C ILE A 96 -1.22 27.92 -1.65
N ASP A 97 -1.61 29.19 -1.56
CA ASP A 97 -2.60 29.70 -0.61
C ASP A 97 -4.00 29.31 -1.11
N LYS A 98 -4.37 28.06 -0.85
CA LYS A 98 -5.58 27.44 -1.40
C LYS A 98 -6.83 28.04 -0.76
N ASN A 99 -6.74 28.45 0.50
CA ASN A 99 -7.86 28.99 1.27
C ASN A 99 -8.02 30.53 1.08
N LYS A 100 -7.02 31.19 0.48
CA LYS A 100 -6.95 32.62 0.17
C LYS A 100 -6.90 33.52 1.41
N ASP A 101 -6.24 33.07 2.48
CA ASP A 101 -6.12 33.81 3.74
C ASP A 101 -4.88 34.73 3.80
N GLY A 102 -4.01 34.67 2.79
CA GLY A 102 -2.80 35.47 2.67
C GLY A 102 -1.58 34.89 3.40
N LYS A 103 -1.69 33.70 3.99
CA LYS A 103 -0.58 32.91 4.51
C LYS A 103 -0.31 31.77 3.54
N PHE A 104 0.96 31.36 3.46
CA PHE A 104 1.37 30.22 2.65
C PHE A 104 1.89 29.09 3.56
N ALA A 105 1.77 27.85 3.09
CA ALA A 105 2.11 26.65 3.85
C ALA A 105 1.40 26.58 5.23
N GLY A 106 0.26 27.25 5.37
CA GLY A 106 -0.55 27.31 6.58
C GLY A 106 -1.72 26.33 6.56
N PRO A 107 -2.68 26.45 7.50
CA PRO A 107 -3.86 25.61 7.52
C PRO A 107 -4.68 25.67 6.22
N TYR A 108 -5.08 24.51 5.67
CA TYR A 108 -5.81 24.37 4.40
C TYR A 108 -5.02 24.65 3.11
N ASP A 109 -3.72 24.91 3.20
CA ASP A 109 -2.85 25.13 2.06
C ASP A 109 -2.25 23.83 1.50
N PHE A 110 -1.71 23.95 0.28
CA PHE A 110 -1.04 22.87 -0.43
C PHE A 110 0.30 23.38 -0.96
N SER A 111 1.38 22.67 -0.67
CA SER A 111 2.74 23.03 -1.11
C SER A 111 3.48 21.82 -1.65
N LEU A 112 4.42 22.06 -2.56
CA LEU A 112 5.30 21.05 -3.12
C LEU A 112 6.74 21.54 -3.09
N ASP A 113 7.67 20.61 -2.89
CA ASP A 113 9.10 20.83 -3.02
C ASP A 113 9.66 19.76 -3.95
N TRP A 114 10.52 20.16 -4.88
CA TRP A 114 11.27 19.25 -5.75
C TRP A 114 12.75 19.40 -5.45
N ALA A 115 13.47 18.29 -5.35
CA ALA A 115 14.89 18.30 -5.01
C ALA A 115 15.67 17.38 -5.96
N ASP A 116 16.70 17.90 -6.60
CA ASP A 116 17.64 17.22 -7.49
C ASP A 116 18.96 17.00 -6.72
N GLU A 117 19.09 15.85 -6.07
CA GLU A 117 20.23 15.54 -5.21
C GLU A 117 21.48 15.18 -6.02
N ASP A 118 21.33 14.57 -7.20
CA ASP A 118 22.45 14.14 -8.07
C ASP A 118 22.86 15.19 -9.13
N LYS A 119 22.07 16.24 -9.31
CA LYS A 119 22.26 17.38 -10.24
C LYS A 119 22.16 16.99 -11.72
N ASN A 120 21.32 16.02 -12.05
CA ASN A 120 21.10 15.58 -13.43
C ASN A 120 20.03 16.41 -14.17
N GLY A 121 19.37 17.34 -13.48
CA GLY A 121 18.29 18.19 -14.01
C GLY A 121 16.91 17.55 -13.92
N LYS A 122 16.72 16.56 -13.04
CA LYS A 122 15.43 15.93 -12.70
C LYS A 122 15.35 15.82 -11.18
N ALA A 123 14.15 15.90 -10.63
CA ALA A 123 13.96 15.68 -9.20
C ALA A 123 14.23 14.22 -8.85
N ASP A 124 14.99 14.00 -7.78
CA ASP A 124 15.14 12.70 -7.10
C ASP A 124 14.15 12.59 -5.94
N ILE A 125 13.66 13.72 -5.43
CA ILE A 125 12.74 13.78 -4.29
C ILE A 125 11.61 14.75 -4.59
N GLN A 126 10.39 14.35 -4.23
CA GLN A 126 9.25 15.25 -4.16
C GLN A 126 8.64 15.22 -2.76
N LEU A 127 8.48 16.39 -2.15
CA LEU A 127 7.75 16.57 -0.89
C LEU A 127 6.39 17.22 -1.16
N ILE A 128 5.31 16.59 -0.69
CA ILE A 128 3.99 17.20 -0.60
C ILE A 128 3.68 17.58 0.85
N VAL A 129 3.28 18.85 1.03
CA VAL A 129 2.74 19.37 2.30
C VAL A 129 1.31 19.85 2.06
N SER A 130 0.36 18.96 2.32
CA SER A 130 -1.07 19.25 2.33
C SER A 130 -1.52 19.45 3.77
N ASN A 131 -1.82 20.69 4.15
CA ASN A 131 -2.19 21.01 5.52
C ASN A 131 -3.71 21.02 5.68
N ALA A 132 -4.22 20.30 6.68
CA ALA A 132 -5.60 20.43 7.12
C ALA A 132 -5.81 21.65 8.02
N GLY A 133 -7.06 21.87 8.41
CA GLY A 133 -7.42 22.89 9.39
C GLY A 133 -6.88 22.61 10.80
N THR A 134 -7.10 23.56 11.71
CA THR A 134 -6.57 23.48 13.08
C THR A 134 -7.47 22.73 14.08
N LYS A 135 -8.65 22.27 13.65
CA LYS A 135 -9.69 21.72 14.53
C LYS A 135 -9.49 20.26 14.90
N VAL A 136 -9.02 19.44 13.95
CA VAL A 136 -8.75 18.01 14.21
C VAL A 136 -7.43 17.93 14.97
N ARG A 137 -7.46 17.39 16.19
CA ARG A 137 -6.30 17.25 17.08
C ARG A 137 -6.33 15.88 17.76
N ASN A 138 -5.21 15.51 18.38
CA ASN A 138 -5.09 14.31 19.22
C ASN A 138 -5.30 12.97 18.50
N TYR A 139 -5.29 12.97 17.16
CA TYR A 139 -5.40 11.80 16.30
C TYR A 139 -4.86 12.13 14.90
N PHE A 140 -4.80 11.12 14.03
CA PHE A 140 -4.57 11.26 12.60
C PHE A 140 -5.57 12.26 11.98
N ASP A 141 -5.07 13.04 11.04
CA ASP A 141 -5.87 13.98 10.26
C ASP A 141 -5.86 13.58 8.80
N TRP A 142 -6.85 12.79 8.40
CA TRP A 142 -7.00 12.25 7.05
C TRP A 142 -7.28 13.32 5.98
N GLY A 143 -7.28 14.61 6.33
CA GLY A 143 -7.30 15.72 5.39
C GLY A 143 -5.95 16.40 5.21
N ALA A 144 -4.91 15.92 5.90
CA ALA A 144 -3.54 16.40 5.81
C ALA A 144 -2.61 15.28 5.35
N ASP A 145 -1.57 15.66 4.62
CA ASP A 145 -0.52 14.77 4.14
C ASP A 145 0.82 15.50 4.22
N PHE A 146 1.79 14.89 4.90
CA PHE A 146 3.20 15.27 4.86
C PHE A 146 3.94 14.06 4.31
N MET A 147 4.36 14.12 3.05
CA MET A 147 4.74 12.92 2.31
C MET A 147 5.92 13.19 1.38
N TYR A 148 6.92 12.31 1.43
CA TYR A 148 8.08 12.30 0.54
C TYR A 148 7.97 11.12 -0.43
N VAL A 149 8.25 11.32 -1.71
CA VAL A 149 8.62 10.27 -2.67
C VAL A 149 10.11 10.40 -2.98
N LEU A 150 10.79 9.27 -3.06
CA LEU A 150 12.16 9.14 -3.53
C LEU A 150 12.15 8.26 -4.79
N ASP A 151 12.64 8.81 -5.90
CA ASP A 151 12.74 8.13 -7.20
C ASP A 151 14.01 7.27 -7.25
N ASP A 152 13.93 6.07 -6.68
CA ASP A 152 15.09 5.19 -6.50
C ASP A 152 15.58 4.57 -7.83
N ASP A 153 14.72 4.42 -8.85
CA ASP A 153 15.09 3.88 -10.17
C ASP A 153 15.22 4.92 -11.30
N GLN A 154 15.05 6.21 -10.98
CA GLN A 154 15.24 7.36 -11.86
C GLN A 154 14.28 7.41 -13.06
N ASP A 155 13.08 6.84 -12.92
CA ASP A 155 12.06 6.85 -13.95
C ASP A 155 11.29 8.18 -14.04
N ASN A 156 11.47 9.06 -13.06
CA ASN A 156 10.92 10.42 -12.91
C ASN A 156 9.40 10.45 -12.67
N ILE A 157 8.82 9.35 -12.24
CA ILE A 157 7.46 9.27 -11.73
C ILE A 157 7.53 9.59 -10.22
N MET A 158 6.58 10.37 -9.74
CA MET A 158 6.53 10.83 -8.34
C MET A 158 5.08 10.79 -7.84
N HIS A 159 4.63 11.80 -7.08
CA HIS A 159 3.22 11.93 -6.76
C HIS A 159 2.37 12.32 -7.97
N TYR A 160 1.17 11.75 -8.06
CA TYR A 160 0.12 12.32 -8.91
C TYR A 160 -0.65 13.43 -8.20
N VAL A 161 -0.65 14.62 -8.81
CA VAL A 161 -1.39 15.80 -8.35
C VAL A 161 -2.48 16.16 -9.35
N ASP A 162 -3.73 16.15 -8.91
CA ASP A 162 -4.85 16.66 -9.70
C ASP A 162 -4.83 18.20 -9.61
N TRP A 163 -4.25 18.86 -10.61
CA TRP A 163 -4.11 20.31 -10.65
C TRP A 163 -5.42 21.08 -10.81
N ASN A 164 -6.53 20.42 -11.18
CA ASN A 164 -7.84 21.06 -11.15
C ASN A 164 -8.41 21.11 -9.72
N LYS A 165 -8.09 20.13 -8.87
CA LYS A 165 -8.49 20.07 -7.45
C LYS A 165 -7.45 20.67 -6.50
N ILE A 166 -6.20 20.79 -6.94
CA ILE A 166 -5.03 21.15 -6.13
C ILE A 166 -4.96 20.20 -4.93
N ALA A 167 -4.79 18.92 -5.25
CA ALA A 167 -4.74 17.85 -4.27
C ALA A 167 -3.91 16.69 -4.81
N MET A 168 -3.12 16.07 -3.93
CA MET A 168 -2.53 14.77 -4.18
C MET A 168 -3.65 13.73 -4.35
N GLN A 169 -3.52 12.84 -5.33
CA GLN A 169 -4.44 11.73 -5.57
C GLN A 169 -3.62 10.44 -5.64
N ALA A 170 -3.08 10.00 -4.50
CA ALA A 170 -2.18 8.85 -4.38
C ALA A 170 -2.80 7.49 -4.76
N TRP A 171 -4.11 7.44 -5.02
CA TRP A 171 -4.83 6.24 -5.43
C TRP A 171 -5.46 6.35 -6.82
N GLU A 172 -5.26 7.44 -7.57
CA GLU A 172 -5.78 7.49 -8.95
C GLU A 172 -4.94 6.58 -9.84
N HIS A 173 -5.62 5.84 -10.71
CA HIS A 173 -5.05 4.78 -11.53
C HIS A 173 -5.82 4.62 -12.84
N ASN A 174 -5.24 3.89 -13.78
CA ASN A 174 -5.92 3.32 -14.94
C ASN A 174 -6.24 1.83 -14.68
N GLY A 175 -7.25 1.29 -15.35
CA GLY A 175 -7.62 -0.12 -15.21
C GLY A 175 -7.97 -0.49 -13.77
N HIS A 176 -7.46 -1.62 -13.29
CA HIS A 176 -7.70 -2.10 -11.93
C HIS A 176 -6.68 -1.58 -10.92
N ALA A 177 -5.39 -1.47 -11.28
CA ALA A 177 -4.31 -1.08 -10.36
C ALA A 177 -3.13 -0.33 -11.01
N ASN A 178 -3.26 0.23 -12.22
CA ASN A 178 -2.18 0.98 -12.86
C ASN A 178 -2.08 2.41 -12.30
N PHE A 179 -1.49 2.55 -11.12
CA PHE A 179 -1.43 3.81 -10.39
C PHE A 179 -0.60 4.88 -11.11
N PHE A 180 -1.00 6.14 -10.92
CA PHE A 180 -0.26 7.29 -11.43
C PHE A 180 0.80 7.81 -10.47
N TYR A 181 0.68 7.42 -9.20
CA TYR A 181 1.73 7.60 -8.21
C TYR A 181 2.81 6.53 -8.44
N ASP A 182 4.06 6.88 -8.17
CA ASP A 182 5.18 5.94 -8.29
C ASP A 182 5.19 4.83 -7.24
N TYR A 183 4.86 3.65 -7.71
CA TYR A 183 4.52 2.46 -6.93
C TYR A 183 5.11 1.20 -7.61
N SER A 184 5.66 1.35 -8.81
CA SER A 184 6.18 0.28 -9.64
C SER A 184 7.71 0.32 -9.62
N GLY A 185 8.36 -0.83 -9.75
CA GLY A 185 9.80 -0.87 -9.83
C GLY A 185 10.46 -0.62 -8.47
N ASN A 186 11.52 0.20 -8.44
CA ASN A 186 12.11 0.65 -7.18
C ASN A 186 11.61 2.04 -6.82
N SER A 187 10.75 2.09 -5.81
CA SER A 187 10.27 3.35 -5.24
C SER A 187 10.29 3.31 -3.72
N THR A 188 10.47 4.48 -3.09
CA THR A 188 10.39 4.64 -1.63
C THR A 188 9.56 5.87 -1.28
N PHE A 189 8.69 5.76 -0.28
CA PHE A 189 8.03 6.93 0.30
C PHE A 189 8.00 6.93 1.82
N LEU A 190 7.87 8.15 2.36
CA LEU A 190 7.63 8.42 3.78
C LEU A 190 6.32 9.19 3.91
N LYS A 191 5.49 8.86 4.90
CA LYS A 191 4.15 9.47 5.01
C LYS A 191 3.68 9.71 6.44
N MET A 192 3.00 10.83 6.62
CA MET A 192 2.21 11.13 7.82
C MET A 192 0.89 11.82 7.45
N HIS A 193 -0.22 11.34 8.03
CA HIS A 193 -1.50 12.04 8.01
C HIS A 193 -1.60 13.05 9.17
N GLY A 194 -0.95 14.19 8.99
CA GLY A 194 -0.95 15.29 9.93
C GLY A 194 -0.28 16.53 9.34
N SER A 195 -0.85 17.71 9.63
CA SER A 195 -0.28 18.98 9.17
C SER A 195 1.13 19.20 9.73
N SER A 196 2.04 19.77 8.94
CA SER A 196 3.45 19.98 9.32
C SER A 196 3.59 20.72 10.65
N PHE A 197 2.82 21.79 10.85
CA PHE A 197 2.82 22.62 12.07
C PHE A 197 2.33 21.89 13.33
N ARG A 198 1.88 20.62 13.25
CA ARG A 198 1.48 19.79 14.39
C ARG A 198 2.51 18.74 14.76
N ILE A 199 3.53 18.54 13.94
CA ILE A 199 4.56 17.51 14.10
C ILE A 199 5.76 18.11 14.81
N ASP A 200 6.27 17.43 15.84
CA ASP A 200 7.41 17.90 16.63
C ASP A 200 8.71 17.97 15.81
N ASP A 201 9.08 16.85 15.19
CA ASP A 201 10.32 16.67 14.44
C ASP A 201 9.99 16.13 13.04
N LEU A 202 10.08 16.99 12.03
CA LEU A 202 9.69 16.71 10.65
C LEU A 202 10.68 15.80 9.89
N ARG A 203 11.77 15.38 10.53
CA ARG A 203 12.76 14.44 9.96
C ARG A 203 12.34 12.97 10.08
N TYR A 204 11.21 12.72 10.72
CA TYR A 204 10.63 11.41 11.01
C TYR A 204 9.21 11.34 10.43
N ASN A 205 8.72 10.13 10.20
CA ASN A 205 7.39 9.88 9.64
C ASN A 205 6.67 8.69 10.30
N TRP A 206 5.38 8.51 9.97
CA TRP A 206 4.58 7.40 10.47
C TRP A 206 4.83 6.13 9.64
N GLU A 207 4.64 6.20 8.33
CA GLU A 207 5.16 5.20 7.39
C GLU A 207 6.59 5.61 7.07
N ASN A 208 7.56 4.83 7.54
CA ASN A 208 8.94 5.27 7.65
C ASN A 208 9.94 4.10 7.55
N PRO A 209 10.11 3.52 6.35
CA PRO A 209 9.46 3.88 5.08
C PRO A 209 8.43 2.82 4.59
N PHE A 210 7.85 3.08 3.43
CA PHE A 210 7.32 2.05 2.53
C PHE A 210 8.25 1.98 1.30
N ILE A 211 8.80 0.80 1.00
CA ILE A 211 9.76 0.54 -0.09
C ILE A 211 9.20 -0.55 -1.02
N PHE A 212 9.26 -0.34 -2.33
CA PHE A 212 8.93 -1.29 -3.41
C PHE A 212 10.21 -1.72 -4.12
N TYR A 213 10.36 -3.00 -4.45
CA TYR A 213 11.59 -3.61 -4.95
C TYR A 213 11.38 -4.23 -6.34
N ASP A 214 12.23 -3.83 -7.30
CA ASP A 214 12.43 -4.48 -8.60
C ASP A 214 13.66 -5.41 -8.50
N GLU A 215 13.40 -6.68 -8.21
CA GLU A 215 14.42 -7.70 -7.94
C GLU A 215 14.95 -8.35 -9.23
N ASP A 216 14.24 -8.24 -10.35
CA ASP A 216 14.64 -8.85 -11.63
C ASP A 216 14.99 -7.85 -12.76
N GLY A 217 14.73 -6.56 -12.54
CA GLY A 217 15.12 -5.44 -13.38
C GLY A 217 14.17 -5.13 -14.53
N ASP A 218 12.92 -5.59 -14.47
CA ASP A 218 11.92 -5.38 -15.53
C ASP A 218 11.01 -4.15 -15.33
N LYS A 219 11.22 -3.41 -14.22
CA LYS A 219 10.49 -2.21 -13.77
C LYS A 219 9.13 -2.49 -13.13
N LEU A 220 8.88 -3.73 -12.75
CA LEU A 220 7.73 -4.12 -11.93
C LEU A 220 8.19 -4.38 -10.49
N THR A 221 7.23 -4.51 -9.60
CA THR A 221 7.49 -4.62 -8.16
C THR A 221 7.27 -6.05 -7.70
N GLU A 222 8.34 -6.78 -7.39
CA GLU A 222 8.23 -8.18 -6.92
C GLU A 222 8.04 -8.29 -5.40
N MET A 223 8.48 -7.28 -4.66
CA MET A 223 8.41 -7.24 -3.20
C MET A 223 8.10 -5.83 -2.73
N ALA A 224 7.46 -5.72 -1.58
CA ALA A 224 7.44 -4.46 -0.85
C ALA A 224 7.62 -4.66 0.67
N ILE A 225 8.16 -3.64 1.33
CA ILE A 225 8.32 -3.58 2.79
C ILE A 225 7.73 -2.28 3.30
N ARG A 226 6.79 -2.39 4.24
CA ARG A 226 6.24 -1.25 4.97
C ARG A 226 6.63 -1.31 6.43
N LEU A 227 7.30 -0.27 6.88
CA LEU A 227 7.70 -0.07 8.26
C LEU A 227 6.93 1.11 8.84
N VAL A 228 6.42 0.93 10.06
CA VAL A 228 5.59 1.92 10.73
C VAL A 228 6.16 2.24 12.12
N ASP A 229 6.28 3.54 12.39
CA ASP A 229 6.47 4.12 13.72
C ASP A 229 5.15 4.72 14.18
N THR A 230 4.36 3.98 14.96
CA THR A 230 3.08 4.47 15.46
C THR A 230 3.30 5.65 16.41
N PRO A 231 2.96 6.89 16.00
CA PRO A 231 3.31 8.07 16.78
C PRO A 231 2.46 8.17 18.04
N HIS A 232 2.97 8.91 19.01
CA HIS A 232 2.16 9.40 20.11
C HIS A 232 1.38 10.64 19.67
N PHE A 233 0.08 10.64 19.97
CA PHE A 233 -0.76 11.82 19.87
C PHE A 233 -0.95 12.46 21.24
N ARG A 234 -1.07 13.79 21.26
CA ARG A 234 -1.38 14.52 22.49
C ARG A 234 -2.71 14.02 23.06
N ASP A 235 -2.75 13.71 24.35
CA ASP A 235 -3.90 13.17 25.06
C ASP A 235 -4.51 14.24 25.99
N THR A 236 -5.74 14.03 26.43
CA THR A 236 -6.37 14.84 27.50
C THR A 236 -5.73 14.62 28.88
N SER A 237 -5.02 13.51 29.08
CA SER A 237 -4.36 13.12 30.31
C SER A 237 -2.98 13.75 30.43
N ALA A 238 -2.80 14.63 31.43
CA ALA A 238 -1.50 15.22 31.75
C ALA A 238 -0.41 14.17 32.00
N THR A 239 -0.74 13.07 32.69
CA THR A 239 0.21 11.99 32.97
C THR A 239 0.69 11.30 31.69
N LYS A 240 -0.20 11.03 30.74
CA LYS A 240 0.19 10.46 29.44
C LYS A 240 1.02 11.46 28.63
N ASN A 241 0.65 12.74 28.65
CA ASN A 241 1.39 13.79 27.96
C ASN A 241 2.82 13.91 28.48
N THR A 242 3.03 13.94 29.79
CA THR A 242 4.38 13.95 30.39
C THR A 242 5.15 12.67 30.04
N LYS A 243 4.51 11.50 30.08
CA LYS A 243 5.14 10.23 29.70
C LYS A 243 5.63 10.27 28.24
N ASN A 244 4.83 10.84 27.35
CA ASN A 244 5.09 10.86 25.91
C ASN A 244 5.84 12.14 25.46
N GLY A 245 6.32 12.98 26.39
CA GLY A 245 7.16 14.15 26.09
C GLY A 245 6.42 15.42 25.67
N PHE A 246 5.08 15.42 25.68
CA PHE A 246 4.25 16.56 25.27
C PHE A 246 4.31 17.78 26.20
N ASP A 247 4.94 17.66 27.37
CA ASP A 247 5.25 18.75 28.30
C ASP A 247 6.50 19.55 27.91
N LYS A 248 7.30 19.04 26.97
CA LYS A 248 8.54 19.65 26.49
C LYS A 248 8.40 20.36 25.15
N VAL A 249 7.24 20.23 24.52
CA VAL A 249 6.95 20.80 23.20
C VAL A 249 5.83 21.84 23.29
N PRO A 250 5.77 22.81 22.37
CA PRO A 250 4.68 23.78 22.29
C PRO A 250 3.29 23.12 22.24
N GLN A 251 2.27 23.82 22.74
CA GLN A 251 0.90 23.26 22.88
C GLN A 251 0.23 22.92 21.53
N ASP A 252 0.66 23.56 20.46
CA ASP A 252 0.21 23.37 19.08
C ASP A 252 0.77 22.10 18.41
N ILE A 253 1.86 21.54 18.94
CA ILE A 253 2.40 20.23 18.53
C ILE A 253 1.58 19.11 19.15
N ASP A 254 1.03 18.23 18.32
CA ASP A 254 0.15 17.14 18.77
C ASP A 254 0.63 15.75 18.34
N ILE A 255 1.78 15.67 17.68
CA ILE A 255 2.35 14.43 17.13
C ILE A 255 3.83 14.37 17.52
N ILE A 256 4.21 13.30 18.23
CA ILE A 256 5.60 12.96 18.56
C ILE A 256 5.85 11.52 18.12
N PHE A 257 6.81 11.32 17.22
CA PHE A 257 7.25 9.99 16.78
C PHE A 257 8.02 9.27 17.90
N THR A 258 7.87 7.94 17.96
CA THR A 258 8.57 7.13 18.98
C THR A 258 10.03 6.88 18.60
N LYS A 259 10.36 7.08 17.32
CA LYS A 259 11.65 6.82 16.67
C LYS A 259 12.01 5.33 16.71
N ASN A 260 10.98 4.51 16.63
CA ASN A 260 11.04 3.07 16.73
C ASN A 260 9.96 2.44 15.83
N ILE A 261 10.36 1.47 15.00
CA ILE A 261 9.43 0.70 14.18
C ILE A 261 8.71 -0.30 15.09
N ASP A 262 7.39 -0.29 15.13
CA ASP A 262 6.56 -1.18 15.95
C ASP A 262 5.67 -2.13 15.12
N TYR A 263 5.62 -1.89 13.80
CA TYR A 263 4.92 -2.69 12.81
C TYR A 263 5.78 -2.81 11.55
N ALA A 264 5.97 -4.03 11.06
CA ALA A 264 6.70 -4.31 9.82
C ALA A 264 5.93 -5.32 8.97
N ALA A 265 5.48 -4.90 7.79
CA ALA A 265 4.83 -5.75 6.80
C ALA A 265 5.76 -5.98 5.61
N ILE A 266 5.84 -7.21 5.14
CA ILE A 266 6.65 -7.62 3.98
C ILE A 266 5.73 -8.42 3.06
N THR A 267 5.80 -8.18 1.75
CA THR A 267 4.95 -8.84 0.77
C THR A 267 5.77 -9.30 -0.43
N TRP A 268 5.32 -10.38 -1.08
CA TRP A 268 6.03 -11.05 -2.18
C TRP A 268 5.05 -11.48 -3.27
N ASP A 269 5.40 -11.18 -4.53
CA ASP A 269 4.86 -11.80 -5.75
C ASP A 269 5.71 -13.04 -6.05
N LEU A 270 5.24 -14.19 -5.60
CA LEU A 270 6.00 -15.44 -5.63
C LEU A 270 6.05 -16.08 -7.01
N ASP A 271 5.12 -15.76 -7.90
CA ASP A 271 4.99 -16.35 -9.22
C ASP A 271 5.47 -15.44 -10.37
N ASN A 272 5.72 -14.17 -10.07
CA ASN A 272 6.35 -13.13 -10.89
C ASN A 272 5.50 -12.74 -12.10
N ASP A 273 4.21 -12.52 -11.89
CA ASP A 273 3.25 -12.22 -12.95
C ASP A 273 2.65 -10.80 -12.87
N ASN A 274 3.19 -9.95 -12.00
CA ASN A 274 2.91 -8.53 -11.99
C ASN A 274 3.00 -7.94 -13.41
N GLY A 275 2.19 -6.91 -13.66
CA GLY A 275 2.22 -6.22 -14.95
C GLY A 275 1.19 -5.09 -15.06
N PRO A 276 1.11 -4.41 -16.22
CA PRO A 276 0.18 -3.31 -16.40
C PRO A 276 -1.29 -3.71 -16.20
N GLY A 277 -1.95 -3.13 -15.21
CA GLY A 277 -3.30 -3.47 -14.77
C GLY A 277 -3.41 -4.69 -13.84
N ASN A 278 -2.29 -5.37 -13.57
CA ASN A 278 -2.09 -6.42 -12.55
C ASN A 278 -0.96 -6.01 -11.60
N GLU A 279 -0.85 -4.70 -11.31
CA GLU A 279 0.17 -4.23 -10.38
C GLU A 279 -0.22 -4.66 -8.97
N PHE A 280 0.72 -5.27 -8.27
CA PHE A 280 0.62 -5.69 -6.87
C PHE A 280 -0.13 -6.99 -6.61
N ASP A 281 0.03 -7.93 -7.52
CA ASP A 281 -0.38 -9.32 -7.35
C ASP A 281 0.58 -10.09 -6.44
N PHE A 282 0.62 -9.67 -5.17
CA PHE A 282 1.60 -10.19 -4.22
C PHE A 282 1.11 -11.46 -3.51
N ASP A 283 1.16 -12.66 -4.09
CA ASP A 283 0.71 -13.94 -3.47
C ASP A 283 0.70 -14.02 -1.92
N MET A 284 1.78 -13.61 -1.25
CA MET A 284 1.95 -13.76 0.20
C MET A 284 2.42 -12.47 0.89
N SER A 285 1.91 -12.23 2.10
CA SER A 285 2.40 -11.16 2.99
C SER A 285 2.65 -11.67 4.42
N MET A 286 3.62 -11.07 5.11
CA MET A 286 4.01 -11.36 6.49
C MET A 286 4.02 -10.09 7.32
N LEU A 287 3.48 -10.16 8.54
CA LEU A 287 3.42 -9.04 9.48
C LEU A 287 4.12 -9.39 10.78
N PHE A 288 5.03 -8.51 11.21
CA PHE A 288 5.53 -8.46 12.57
C PHE A 288 4.96 -7.28 13.34
N LYS A 289 4.56 -7.53 14.60
CA LYS A 289 4.14 -6.49 15.55
C LYS A 289 4.81 -6.67 16.90
N GLY A 290 5.16 -5.55 17.53
CA GLY A 290 5.74 -5.59 18.86
C GLY A 290 6.49 -4.32 19.23
N LYS A 291 7.48 -4.46 20.11
CA LYS A 291 8.39 -3.37 20.45
C LYS A 291 9.35 -3.03 19.31
N GLY A 292 9.59 -3.96 18.39
CA GLY A 292 10.41 -3.77 17.19
C GLY A 292 11.80 -3.20 17.47
N TYR A 293 12.21 -2.15 16.75
CA TYR A 293 13.59 -1.64 16.78
C TYR A 293 13.68 -0.13 16.50
N SER A 294 14.72 0.51 17.04
CA SER A 294 14.98 1.93 16.75
C SER A 294 15.67 2.10 15.41
N TYR A 295 15.35 3.19 14.72
CA TYR A 295 15.94 3.55 13.41
C TYR A 295 16.65 4.91 13.43
N GLN A 296 16.92 5.46 14.62
CA GLN A 296 17.55 6.78 14.77
C GLN A 296 18.99 6.86 14.24
N ASP A 297 19.62 5.72 14.01
CA ASP A 297 20.95 5.61 13.39
C ASP A 297 20.90 5.49 11.87
N GLN A 298 19.71 5.35 11.28
CA GLN A 298 19.47 5.25 9.83
C GLN A 298 19.25 6.64 9.21
N GLY A 299 20.22 7.54 9.37
CA GLY A 299 20.13 8.91 8.87
C GLY A 299 20.62 9.06 7.43
N HIS A 300 19.76 9.63 6.57
CA HIS A 300 20.02 9.94 5.16
C HIS A 300 20.15 11.44 4.98
N HIS A 301 21.31 11.90 4.53
CA HIS A 301 21.61 13.32 4.38
C HIS A 301 21.38 13.79 2.94
N PHE A 302 20.63 14.88 2.79
CA PHE A 302 20.25 15.48 1.52
C PHE A 302 20.76 16.93 1.46
N LYS A 303 21.36 17.29 0.34
CA LYS A 303 21.85 18.64 0.06
C LYS A 303 20.76 19.52 -0.53
N SER A 304 19.86 18.95 -1.32
CA SER A 304 18.84 19.69 -2.08
C SER A 304 17.56 19.99 -1.29
N LEU A 305 17.22 19.22 -0.24
CA LEU A 305 16.00 19.45 0.56
C LEU A 305 15.99 20.78 1.34
N LYS A 306 17.17 21.33 1.60
CA LYS A 306 17.30 22.61 2.30
C LYS A 306 17.29 23.73 1.27
N GLY A 307 16.16 24.41 1.14
CA GLY A 307 16.06 25.56 0.25
C GLY A 307 16.57 26.89 0.83
N LEU A 308 16.25 27.98 0.14
CA LEU A 308 16.77 29.32 0.41
C LEU A 308 16.33 29.88 1.78
N PRO A 309 17.28 30.19 2.69
CA PRO A 309 16.97 30.76 4.00
C PRO A 309 16.18 32.07 3.95
N GLU A 310 16.43 32.91 2.95
CA GLU A 310 15.81 34.21 2.73
C GLU A 310 14.32 34.08 2.41
N ALA A 311 13.91 32.97 1.79
CA ALA A 311 12.53 32.66 1.44
C ALA A 311 11.71 32.12 2.64
N ASN A 312 12.36 31.65 3.71
CA ASN A 312 11.68 31.09 4.89
C ASN A 312 10.72 32.06 5.60
N LYS A 313 10.82 33.37 5.32
CA LYS A 313 9.89 34.40 5.80
C LYS A 313 8.47 34.27 5.23
N PHE A 314 8.28 33.45 4.19
CA PHE A 314 7.00 33.28 3.49
C PHE A 314 6.15 32.12 4.00
N PHE A 315 6.69 31.26 4.84
CA PHE A 315 6.03 30.03 5.29
C PHE A 315 5.42 30.22 6.69
N ASP A 316 4.23 29.66 6.91
CA ASP A 316 3.64 29.56 8.26
C ASP A 316 4.42 28.54 9.12
N ASP A 317 4.81 27.40 8.55
CA ASP A 317 5.80 26.47 9.12
C ASP A 317 6.98 26.35 8.17
N ASN A 318 8.13 26.94 8.53
CA ASN A 318 9.36 26.89 7.72
C ASN A 318 10.32 25.76 8.13
N ARG A 319 9.96 24.93 9.12
CA ARG A 319 10.88 23.91 9.66
C ARG A 319 11.24 22.86 8.63
N TRP A 320 10.32 22.51 7.72
CA TRP A 320 10.60 21.54 6.67
C TRP A 320 11.65 22.03 5.66
N ARG A 321 11.78 23.35 5.46
CA ARG A 321 12.81 23.98 4.61
C ARG A 321 14.21 24.01 5.24
N SER A 322 14.32 23.57 6.48
CA SER A 322 15.59 23.42 7.20
C SER A 322 16.05 21.97 7.30
N ILE A 323 15.31 21.03 6.69
CA ILE A 323 15.64 19.61 6.73
C ILE A 323 16.78 19.35 5.76
N ASP A 324 17.84 18.74 6.28
CA ASP A 324 18.96 18.20 5.50
C ASP A 324 19.14 16.70 5.76
N THR A 325 18.32 16.10 6.63
CA THR A 325 18.46 14.72 7.05
C THR A 325 17.10 14.11 7.35
N LEU A 326 16.79 12.95 6.77
CA LEU A 326 15.64 12.11 7.12
C LEU A 326 16.14 10.83 7.80
N PHE A 327 15.35 10.23 8.68
CA PHE A 327 15.73 9.01 9.38
C PHE A 327 14.79 7.87 9.02
N TYR A 328 15.26 6.85 8.30
CA TYR A 328 14.47 5.67 7.94
C TYR A 328 15.39 4.50 7.54
N PRO A 329 15.04 3.24 7.86
CA PRO A 329 15.74 2.08 7.27
C PRO A 329 15.56 2.09 5.76
N ASP A 330 16.64 2.05 5.00
CA ASP A 330 16.61 2.05 3.53
C ASP A 330 16.43 0.65 2.92
N ARG A 331 16.42 0.58 1.59
CA ARG A 331 16.35 -0.65 0.79
C ARG A 331 17.39 -1.70 1.19
N ASP A 332 18.60 -1.28 1.55
CA ASP A 332 19.71 -2.18 1.90
C ASP A 332 19.60 -2.74 3.32
N THR A 333 18.90 -2.04 4.21
CA THR A 333 18.88 -2.33 5.65
C THR A 333 17.52 -2.80 6.17
N ALA A 334 16.40 -2.35 5.59
CA ALA A 334 15.04 -2.56 6.10
C ALA A 334 14.70 -4.04 6.35
N TYR A 335 14.98 -4.90 5.36
CA TYR A 335 14.75 -6.34 5.48
C TYR A 335 15.58 -6.95 6.63
N ALA A 336 16.89 -6.70 6.60
CA ALA A 336 17.81 -7.26 7.59
C ALA A 336 17.52 -6.75 9.01
N MET A 337 17.20 -5.47 9.19
CA MET A 337 16.83 -4.89 10.49
C MET A 337 15.56 -5.54 11.04
N THR A 338 14.55 -5.71 10.19
CA THR A 338 13.27 -6.34 10.58
C THR A 338 13.48 -7.72 11.20
N PHE A 339 14.26 -8.60 10.56
CA PHE A 339 14.48 -9.95 11.10
C PHE A 339 15.56 -10.03 12.19
N LYS A 340 16.62 -9.22 12.13
CA LYS A 340 17.79 -9.37 13.02
C LYS A 340 17.74 -8.50 14.27
N GLN A 341 17.03 -7.38 14.22
CA GLN A 341 17.01 -6.40 15.32
C GLN A 341 15.64 -6.27 16.00
N GLY A 342 14.56 -6.68 15.34
CA GLY A 342 13.21 -6.54 15.88
C GLY A 342 12.93 -7.39 17.13
N ASP A 343 12.48 -6.74 18.20
CA ASP A 343 11.85 -7.38 19.37
C ASP A 343 10.33 -7.52 19.11
N TRP A 344 9.97 -8.51 18.29
CA TRP A 344 8.58 -8.80 17.91
C TRP A 344 7.90 -9.72 18.91
N GLN A 345 6.60 -9.50 19.12
CA GLN A 345 5.75 -10.33 19.98
C GLN A 345 4.72 -11.12 19.19
N GLU A 346 4.48 -10.76 17.94
CA GLU A 346 3.50 -11.38 17.08
C GLU A 346 4.03 -11.44 15.66
N CYS A 347 3.78 -12.56 14.99
CA CYS A 347 3.97 -12.77 13.56
C CYS A 347 2.68 -13.29 12.94
N ARG A 348 2.31 -12.78 11.76
CA ARG A 348 1.16 -13.28 10.99
C ARG A 348 1.55 -13.46 9.54
N ILE A 349 0.84 -14.34 8.84
CA ILE A 349 0.82 -14.32 7.37
C ILE A 349 -0.59 -14.14 6.86
N VAL A 350 -0.69 -13.54 5.68
CA VAL A 350 -1.84 -13.66 4.79
C VAL A 350 -1.32 -14.23 3.46
N PHE A 351 -2.05 -15.19 2.92
CA PHE A 351 -1.85 -15.75 1.60
C PHE A 351 -3.11 -15.49 0.80
N ASP A 352 -2.98 -14.91 -0.38
CA ASP A 352 -4.08 -14.77 -1.33
C ASP A 352 -4.22 -16.10 -2.07
N GLU A 353 -5.28 -16.83 -1.76
CA GLU A 353 -5.48 -18.17 -2.27
C GLU A 353 -6.30 -18.19 -3.56
N ASP A 354 -6.85 -17.05 -3.98
CA ASP A 354 -7.70 -16.90 -5.17
C ASP A 354 -7.18 -15.92 -6.22
N ASP A 355 -5.97 -15.37 -6.02
CA ASP A 355 -5.16 -14.67 -7.03
C ASP A 355 -5.86 -13.42 -7.58
N ASP A 356 -6.61 -12.75 -6.72
CA ASP A 356 -7.46 -11.65 -7.13
C ASP A 356 -6.89 -10.29 -6.74
N CYS A 357 -5.94 -10.24 -5.80
CA CYS A 357 -5.57 -9.03 -5.11
C CYS A 357 -4.65 -8.11 -5.93
N ASN A 358 -5.17 -6.93 -6.24
CA ASN A 358 -4.49 -5.89 -7.02
C ASN A 358 -4.22 -4.63 -6.18
N ARG A 359 -3.79 -4.81 -4.93
CA ARG A 359 -3.72 -3.74 -3.92
C ARG A 359 -2.29 -3.42 -3.57
N TRP A 360 -1.90 -2.19 -3.89
CA TRP A 360 -0.54 -1.70 -3.70
C TRP A 360 0.00 -1.73 -2.27
N GLU A 361 -0.87 -1.66 -1.26
CA GLU A 361 -0.39 -1.69 0.11
C GLU A 361 -0.12 -3.13 0.60
N ARG A 362 -0.95 -4.14 0.25
CA ARG A 362 -1.03 -5.46 0.96
C ARG A 362 -0.69 -5.39 2.47
N VAL A 363 -1.10 -4.29 3.13
CA VAL A 363 -1.01 -4.03 4.58
C VAL A 363 -2.17 -4.63 5.35
N GLU A 364 -2.93 -5.48 4.68
CA GLU A 364 -4.32 -5.79 4.98
C GLU A 364 -4.41 -7.15 5.64
N PHE A 365 -3.66 -7.29 6.72
CA PHE A 365 -3.60 -8.53 7.45
C PHE A 365 -4.96 -8.85 8.06
N TYR A 366 -5.33 -10.12 7.99
CA TYR A 366 -6.34 -10.66 8.87
C TYR A 366 -5.96 -10.41 10.32
N ASP A 367 -6.99 -10.07 11.10
CA ASP A 367 -6.88 -10.01 12.54
C ASP A 367 -7.21 -11.38 13.14
N PRO A 368 -6.51 -11.81 14.21
CA PRO A 368 -6.75 -13.08 14.91
C PRO A 368 -8.03 -13.00 15.74
N LYS A 369 -9.16 -12.86 15.07
CA LYS A 369 -10.49 -12.66 15.65
C LYS A 369 -11.44 -13.75 15.13
N ASP A 370 -12.74 -13.52 15.22
CA ASP A 370 -13.73 -14.55 14.91
C ASP A 370 -13.69 -14.96 13.43
N ILE A 371 -13.60 -16.27 13.18
CA ILE A 371 -13.46 -16.80 11.81
C ILE A 371 -14.72 -16.63 10.97
N PHE A 372 -15.91 -16.47 11.57
CA PHE A 372 -17.18 -16.44 10.84
C PHE A 372 -17.85 -15.06 10.76
N THR A 373 -17.39 -14.10 11.57
CA THR A 373 -17.91 -12.74 11.58
C THR A 373 -17.32 -11.99 10.39
N ILE A 374 -18.17 -11.31 9.62
CA ILE A 374 -17.72 -10.52 8.46
C ILE A 374 -18.01 -9.04 8.68
N GLY A 375 -17.03 -8.23 8.31
CA GLY A 375 -17.15 -6.82 8.03
C GLY A 375 -16.24 -5.94 8.89
N VAL A 376 -16.00 -4.76 8.33
CA VAL A 376 -15.17 -3.71 8.91
C VAL A 376 -15.56 -3.42 10.35
N GLU A 377 -14.58 -3.48 11.24
CA GLU A 377 -14.72 -3.22 12.67
C GLU A 377 -15.74 -4.10 13.43
N LYS A 378 -16.24 -5.19 12.83
CA LYS A 378 -17.24 -6.08 13.46
C LYS A 378 -16.66 -7.21 14.29
N GLY A 379 -15.35 -7.42 14.19
CA GLY A 379 -14.63 -8.40 15.02
C GLY A 379 -14.39 -9.74 14.33
N GLY A 380 -14.40 -9.77 13.01
CA GLY A 380 -13.97 -10.89 12.18
C GLY A 380 -12.49 -10.87 11.81
N LEU A 381 -12.04 -11.82 10.99
CA LEU A 381 -10.71 -11.78 10.37
C LEU A 381 -10.51 -10.49 9.56
N ASP A 382 -11.53 -10.09 8.81
CA ASP A 382 -11.61 -8.86 8.00
C ASP A 382 -12.01 -7.62 8.82
N HIS A 383 -11.63 -7.58 10.10
CA HIS A 383 -11.90 -6.43 10.98
C HIS A 383 -11.19 -5.18 10.47
N ASN A 384 -9.96 -5.34 9.95
CA ASN A 384 -9.29 -4.30 9.20
C ASN A 384 -10.11 -4.01 7.94
N LYS A 385 -10.44 -2.74 7.75
CA LYS A 385 -11.33 -2.21 6.71
C LYS A 385 -10.89 -2.47 5.27
N GLN A 386 -9.63 -2.86 5.15
CA GLN A 386 -8.87 -3.07 3.95
C GLN A 386 -8.78 -4.58 3.60
N ALA A 387 -8.77 -5.47 4.61
CA ALA A 387 -8.68 -6.91 4.40
C ALA A 387 -9.90 -7.52 3.69
N ASP A 388 -9.71 -8.61 2.94
CA ASP A 388 -10.80 -9.28 2.25
C ASP A 388 -11.74 -10.04 3.16
N ALA A 389 -12.99 -10.16 2.71
CA ALA A 389 -14.00 -10.84 3.53
C ALA A 389 -13.74 -12.34 3.47
N LEU A 390 -13.36 -12.82 2.29
CA LEU A 390 -13.13 -14.18 1.82
C LEU A 390 -11.99 -14.14 0.79
N GLY A 391 -11.46 -15.31 0.42
CA GLY A 391 -10.34 -15.46 -0.53
C GLY A 391 -9.06 -15.79 0.23
N ASP A 392 -8.59 -14.82 1.01
CA ASP A 392 -7.37 -14.93 1.81
C ASP A 392 -7.38 -16.04 2.88
N ARG A 393 -6.20 -16.63 3.11
CA ARG A 393 -5.85 -17.44 4.28
C ARG A 393 -4.97 -16.64 5.24
N GLY A 394 -5.37 -16.56 6.51
CA GLY A 394 -4.57 -15.96 7.58
C GLY A 394 -4.05 -17.00 8.59
N GLU A 395 -2.81 -16.84 9.03
CA GLU A 395 -2.22 -17.65 10.11
C GLU A 395 -1.51 -16.78 11.13
N PHE A 396 -1.56 -17.21 12.39
CA PHE A 396 -1.28 -16.34 13.54
C PHE A 396 -0.33 -17.04 14.51
N ASP A 397 0.89 -16.51 14.63
CA ASP A 397 1.90 -16.82 15.66
C ASP A 397 1.88 -15.66 16.67
N MET A 398 1.07 -15.82 17.71
CA MET A 398 0.72 -14.74 18.65
C MET A 398 1.76 -14.50 19.74
N ASP A 399 2.80 -15.34 19.79
CA ASP A 399 3.96 -15.18 20.67
C ASP A 399 5.29 -15.05 19.92
N ASN A 400 5.24 -15.04 18.58
CA ASN A 400 6.38 -14.97 17.67
C ASN A 400 7.40 -16.09 17.93
N SER A 401 6.94 -17.27 18.36
CA SER A 401 7.78 -18.43 18.64
C SER A 401 8.50 -18.96 17.39
N GLY A 402 7.85 -18.85 16.23
CA GLY A 402 8.40 -19.28 14.95
C GLY A 402 9.28 -18.25 14.26
N LYS A 403 9.32 -17.00 14.75
CA LYS A 403 10.19 -15.91 14.28
C LYS A 403 10.06 -15.66 12.77
N GLY A 404 8.85 -15.81 12.25
CA GLY A 404 8.53 -15.65 10.82
C GLY A 404 9.18 -16.70 9.91
N GLN A 405 9.61 -17.85 10.43
CA GLN A 405 9.99 -18.97 9.57
C GLN A 405 8.76 -19.59 8.93
N LEU A 406 8.93 -20.17 7.74
CA LEU A 406 7.84 -20.81 6.99
C LEU A 406 8.11 -22.31 6.82
N TYR A 407 7.11 -23.08 6.44
CA TYR A 407 7.27 -24.47 6.02
C TYR A 407 6.22 -24.87 4.96
N ILE A 408 6.46 -25.97 4.25
CA ILE A 408 5.49 -26.52 3.29
C ILE A 408 4.72 -27.65 3.96
N GLY A 409 3.42 -27.47 4.16
CA GLY A 409 2.55 -28.45 4.81
C GLY A 409 2.43 -29.73 3.98
N ALA A 410 2.72 -30.89 4.55
CA ALA A 410 2.51 -32.16 3.82
C ALA A 410 1.02 -32.44 3.53
N PHE A 411 0.13 -31.88 4.35
CA PHE A 411 -1.31 -32.15 4.38
C PHE A 411 -2.12 -31.50 3.27
N ASP A 412 -1.71 -30.31 2.80
CA ASP A 412 -2.32 -29.60 1.68
C ASP A 412 -1.31 -29.21 0.59
N GLY A 413 -0.01 -29.23 0.90
CA GLY A 413 1.07 -28.84 0.00
C GLY A 413 1.39 -27.35 0.00
N ARG A 414 0.75 -26.54 0.85
CA ARG A 414 0.84 -25.07 0.84
C ARG A 414 1.96 -24.56 1.74
N ILE A 415 2.26 -23.26 1.65
CA ILE A 415 3.19 -22.56 2.54
C ILE A 415 2.45 -22.14 3.81
N HIS A 416 3.00 -22.47 4.97
CA HIS A 416 2.44 -22.22 6.31
C HIS A 416 3.46 -21.49 7.19
N LEU A 417 2.96 -20.72 8.17
CA LEU A 417 3.74 -20.02 9.18
C LEU A 417 4.15 -20.99 10.29
N TYR A 418 5.45 -21.20 10.48
CA TYR A 418 5.95 -21.93 11.62
C TYR A 418 5.66 -21.14 12.91
N GLY A 419 5.27 -21.84 13.97
CA GLY A 419 4.91 -21.22 15.26
C GLY A 419 3.46 -20.74 15.34
N ALA A 420 2.70 -20.76 14.24
CA ALA A 420 1.29 -20.37 14.26
C ALA A 420 0.48 -21.32 15.14
N GLU A 421 -0.24 -20.78 16.14
CA GLU A 421 -1.09 -21.61 16.99
C GLU A 421 -2.37 -22.03 16.24
N TRP A 422 -2.83 -21.19 15.31
CA TRP A 422 -3.97 -21.47 14.46
C TRP A 422 -3.97 -20.59 13.20
N GLY A 423 -4.81 -20.97 12.25
CA GLY A 423 -5.09 -20.19 11.05
C GLY A 423 -6.49 -20.48 10.52
N ALA A 424 -6.92 -19.70 9.53
CA ALA A 424 -8.19 -19.90 8.86
C ALA A 424 -8.13 -19.43 7.40
N TRP A 425 -8.80 -20.19 6.54
CA TRP A 425 -9.05 -19.83 5.15
C TRP A 425 -10.55 -19.73 4.92
N ARG A 426 -11.02 -18.53 4.55
CA ARG A 426 -12.40 -18.32 4.13
C ARG A 426 -12.44 -18.45 2.63
N ILE A 427 -12.97 -19.56 2.13
CA ILE A 427 -12.85 -19.92 0.72
C ILE A 427 -13.67 -18.97 -0.15
N ASP A 428 -13.03 -18.41 -1.17
CA ASP A 428 -13.67 -17.83 -2.35
C ASP A 428 -13.08 -18.40 -3.63
N GLN A 429 -13.57 -19.57 -4.04
CA GLN A 429 -13.09 -20.24 -5.25
C GLN A 429 -13.36 -19.46 -6.56
N THR A 430 -14.10 -18.36 -6.49
CA THR A 430 -14.54 -17.60 -7.66
C THR A 430 -13.97 -16.19 -7.74
N ALA A 431 -13.08 -15.81 -6.81
CA ALA A 431 -12.56 -14.45 -6.69
C ALA A 431 -13.69 -13.40 -6.70
N TYR A 432 -14.80 -13.71 -6.03
CA TYR A 432 -15.98 -12.81 -6.02
C TYR A 432 -15.82 -11.70 -4.97
N SER A 433 -15.19 -12.05 -3.85
CA SER A 433 -14.86 -11.21 -2.71
C SER A 433 -13.51 -10.54 -2.94
N PHE A 434 -13.43 -9.80 -4.04
CA PHE A 434 -12.27 -9.04 -4.45
C PHE A 434 -12.33 -7.59 -3.95
N GLN A 435 -11.25 -7.09 -3.35
CA GLN A 435 -11.03 -5.65 -3.18
C GLN A 435 -9.95 -5.21 -4.18
N GLY A 436 -10.34 -4.41 -5.18
CA GLY A 436 -9.38 -3.72 -6.04
C GLY A 436 -8.52 -2.71 -5.27
N PHE A 437 -7.77 -1.89 -6.01
CA PHE A 437 -6.72 -0.90 -5.65
C PHE A 437 -6.73 -0.10 -4.32
N GLY A 438 -7.69 -0.29 -3.43
CA GLY A 438 -7.59 0.14 -2.02
C GLY A 438 -8.76 -0.28 -1.14
N GLY A 439 -9.67 -1.14 -1.64
CA GLY A 439 -10.86 -1.67 -0.94
C GLY A 439 -11.88 -0.66 -0.38
N GLN A 440 -11.53 0.62 -0.38
CA GLN A 440 -12.12 1.70 0.41
C GLN A 440 -12.66 2.83 -0.45
N TYR A 441 -12.38 2.86 -1.76
CA TYR A 441 -12.63 4.05 -2.56
C TYR A 441 -13.15 3.62 -3.93
N ASP A 442 -14.44 3.82 -4.20
CA ASP A 442 -14.76 4.19 -5.59
C ASP A 442 -14.18 5.60 -5.82
N ARG A 443 -14.17 6.04 -7.07
CA ARG A 443 -13.77 7.41 -7.43
C ARG A 443 -14.57 8.51 -6.67
N TRP A 444 -15.58 8.15 -5.85
CA TRP A 444 -16.60 9.03 -5.26
C TRP A 444 -16.95 8.79 -3.77
N GLY A 445 -16.24 7.93 -3.03
CA GLY A 445 -16.73 7.35 -1.76
C GLY A 445 -15.65 6.70 -0.88
N ARG A 446 -16.03 6.35 0.36
CA ARG A 446 -15.13 5.76 1.39
C ARG A 446 -15.58 4.39 1.90
N ASP A 447 -16.54 3.78 1.22
CA ASP A 447 -17.18 2.54 1.66
C ASP A 447 -16.52 1.33 1.01
N ARG A 448 -16.56 0.21 1.73
CA ARG A 448 -16.10 -1.08 1.18
C ARG A 448 -16.97 -1.50 0.01
N LEU A 449 -16.34 -1.80 -1.13
CA LEU A 449 -17.04 -2.16 -2.37
C LEU A 449 -17.56 -3.61 -2.35
N GLN A 450 -16.88 -4.49 -1.61
CA GLN A 450 -17.31 -5.87 -1.44
C GLN A 450 -18.69 -5.97 -0.78
N ARG A 451 -19.50 -6.89 -1.28
CA ARG A 451 -20.77 -7.25 -0.67
C ARG A 451 -20.54 -8.44 0.26
N PRO A 452 -20.88 -8.32 1.56
CA PRO A 452 -20.70 -9.43 2.48
C PRO A 452 -21.54 -10.62 2.04
N GLN A 453 -20.94 -11.81 2.05
CA GLN A 453 -21.67 -13.08 1.90
C GLN A 453 -22.01 -13.63 3.28
N ASP A 454 -23.27 -14.03 3.48
CA ASP A 454 -23.72 -14.60 4.77
C ASP A 454 -23.28 -16.05 4.97
N LYS A 455 -22.86 -16.74 3.89
CA LYS A 455 -22.45 -18.14 3.85
C LYS A 455 -21.22 -18.29 2.98
N PHE A 456 -20.22 -18.99 3.48
CA PHE A 456 -18.95 -19.26 2.81
C PHE A 456 -18.30 -20.48 3.44
N ALA A 457 -17.61 -21.29 2.64
CA ALA A 457 -16.87 -22.42 3.17
C ALA A 457 -15.63 -21.91 3.95
N THR A 458 -15.28 -22.60 5.02
CA THR A 458 -14.17 -22.22 5.91
C THR A 458 -13.34 -23.46 6.23
N VAL A 459 -12.01 -23.30 6.15
CA VAL A 459 -11.05 -24.25 6.70
C VAL A 459 -10.39 -23.61 7.90
N LYS A 460 -10.30 -24.33 9.01
CA LYS A 460 -9.54 -23.93 10.18
C LYS A 460 -8.35 -24.86 10.39
N TYR A 461 -7.21 -24.25 10.65
CA TYR A 461 -5.93 -24.89 10.94
C TYR A 461 -5.63 -24.73 12.43
N THR A 462 -5.07 -25.75 13.09
CA THR A 462 -4.67 -25.67 14.50
C THR A 462 -3.44 -26.54 14.76
N ASP A 463 -2.46 -25.97 15.48
CA ASP A 463 -1.40 -26.72 16.16
C ASP A 463 -1.92 -27.15 17.53
N THR A 464 -2.18 -28.44 17.72
CA THR A 464 -2.80 -28.97 18.93
C THR A 464 -1.79 -29.46 19.96
N ASP A 465 -0.54 -29.73 19.55
CA ASP A 465 0.53 -30.21 20.42
C ASP A 465 1.59 -29.13 20.75
N ASN A 466 1.47 -27.94 20.15
CA ASN A 466 2.31 -26.76 20.32
C ASN A 466 3.77 -27.00 19.91
N ASN A 467 3.99 -27.76 18.83
CA ASN A 467 5.33 -28.00 18.29
C ASN A 467 5.74 -26.99 17.19
N GLY A 468 4.82 -26.08 16.84
CA GLY A 468 4.96 -25.04 15.83
C GLY A 468 4.48 -25.44 14.43
N PHE A 469 3.95 -26.65 14.26
CA PHE A 469 3.39 -27.14 12.99
C PHE A 469 1.90 -27.43 13.15
N ILE A 470 1.10 -27.01 12.16
CA ILE A 470 -0.32 -27.34 12.12
C ILE A 470 -0.50 -28.85 11.95
N ASP A 471 -1.25 -29.47 12.87
CA ASP A 471 -1.55 -30.91 12.86
C ASP A 471 -3.04 -31.24 12.72
N GLN A 472 -3.93 -30.24 12.82
CA GLN A 472 -5.37 -30.43 12.78
C GLN A 472 -6.05 -29.49 11.78
N LEU A 473 -6.97 -30.07 10.99
CA LEU A 473 -7.80 -29.36 10.01
C LEU A 473 -9.29 -29.59 10.31
N GLU A 474 -10.07 -28.52 10.30
CA GLU A 474 -11.52 -28.54 10.50
C GLU A 474 -12.20 -27.85 9.30
N TYR A 475 -13.25 -28.46 8.76
CA TYR A 475 -13.92 -28.01 7.54
C TYR A 475 -15.39 -27.69 7.84
N ASP A 476 -15.82 -26.48 7.46
CA ASP A 476 -17.22 -26.03 7.32
C ASP A 476 -17.41 -25.79 5.83
N LEU A 477 -17.99 -26.76 5.11
CA LEU A 477 -18.07 -26.69 3.65
C LEU A 477 -19.40 -26.13 3.15
N ASP A 478 -20.45 -26.13 3.97
CA ASP A 478 -21.76 -25.58 3.61
C ASP A 478 -22.03 -24.15 4.10
N GLY A 479 -21.09 -23.61 4.89
CA GLY A 479 -21.06 -22.25 5.41
C GLY A 479 -22.12 -22.00 6.47
N ASP A 480 -22.57 -23.02 7.20
CA ASP A 480 -23.51 -22.89 8.31
C ASP A 480 -22.85 -22.57 9.65
N LYS A 481 -21.52 -22.44 9.68
CA LYS A 481 -20.68 -22.15 10.85
C LYS A 481 -20.50 -23.34 11.79
N VAL A 482 -20.74 -24.55 11.31
CA VAL A 482 -20.52 -25.81 12.03
C VAL A 482 -19.57 -26.68 11.22
N PHE A 483 -18.43 -27.03 11.84
CA PHE A 483 -17.49 -27.94 11.20
C PHE A 483 -18.08 -29.36 11.08
N GLU A 484 -18.23 -29.87 9.86
CA GLU A 484 -18.78 -31.20 9.58
C GLU A 484 -17.69 -32.27 9.49
N ASP A 485 -16.43 -31.85 9.30
CA ASP A 485 -15.27 -32.74 9.26
C ASP A 485 -14.10 -32.21 10.08
N LYS A 486 -13.36 -33.13 10.69
CA LYS A 486 -12.21 -32.84 11.54
C LYS A 486 -11.16 -33.93 11.35
N ILE A 487 -9.97 -33.50 10.96
CA ILE A 487 -8.84 -34.38 10.67
C ILE A 487 -7.67 -34.01 11.58
N SER A 488 -7.04 -35.03 12.17
CA SER A 488 -5.79 -34.88 12.92
C SER A 488 -4.73 -35.77 12.29
N LEU A 489 -3.59 -35.16 11.93
CA LEU A 489 -2.43 -35.85 11.36
C LEU A 489 -1.88 -36.88 12.34
N LEU A 490 -1.82 -36.53 13.63
CA LEU A 490 -1.39 -37.42 14.71
C LEU A 490 -2.27 -38.69 14.79
N VAL A 491 -3.59 -38.55 14.67
CA VAL A 491 -4.53 -39.68 14.66
C VAL A 491 -4.37 -40.55 13.41
N LEU A 492 -4.02 -39.94 12.26
CA LEU A 492 -3.70 -40.65 11.03
C LEU A 492 -2.29 -41.28 11.05
N GLY A 493 -1.49 -41.01 12.09
CA GLY A 493 -0.10 -41.44 12.19
C GLY A 493 0.75 -40.83 11.08
N ILE A 494 0.57 -39.53 10.83
CA ILE A 494 1.34 -38.68 9.93
C ILE A 494 2.16 -37.74 10.81
N ASP A 495 3.44 -37.60 10.50
CA ASP A 495 4.33 -36.61 11.13
C ASP A 495 4.05 -35.26 10.48
N ASP A 496 3.72 -34.29 11.30
CA ASP A 496 3.41 -32.91 10.94
C ASP A 496 4.67 -32.07 10.73
N LYS A 497 5.81 -32.47 11.29
CA LYS A 497 7.07 -31.73 11.20
C LYS A 497 7.62 -31.68 9.78
N GLN A 498 7.99 -30.47 9.36
CA GLN A 498 8.54 -30.20 8.04
C GLN A 498 9.88 -29.47 8.12
N ALA A 499 10.59 -29.44 6.99
CA ALA A 499 11.77 -28.60 6.87
C ALA A 499 11.36 -27.12 6.91
N LEU A 500 12.09 -26.33 7.72
CA LEU A 500 11.85 -24.90 7.84
C LEU A 500 12.55 -24.13 6.72
N ILE A 501 11.87 -23.11 6.23
CA ILE A 501 12.36 -22.09 5.34
C ILE A 501 12.75 -20.90 6.22
N ASN A 502 14.02 -20.50 6.16
CA ASN A 502 14.51 -19.35 6.92
C ASN A 502 14.25 -18.07 6.13
N THR A 503 13.08 -17.47 6.35
CA THR A 503 12.65 -16.23 5.69
C THR A 503 13.72 -15.14 5.79
N ALA A 504 14.32 -14.94 6.96
CA ALA A 504 15.34 -13.91 7.21
C ALA A 504 16.60 -13.98 6.32
N GLU A 505 16.87 -15.14 5.71
CA GLU A 505 18.03 -15.39 4.84
C GLU A 505 17.62 -15.75 3.41
N THR A 506 16.32 -15.74 3.10
CA THR A 506 15.79 -16.13 1.80
C THR A 506 15.63 -14.89 0.92
N SER A 507 16.32 -14.87 -0.23
CA SER A 507 16.13 -13.84 -1.25
C SER A 507 14.82 -14.04 -2.02
N TYR A 508 14.36 -13.00 -2.71
CA TYR A 508 13.21 -13.07 -3.60
C TYR A 508 13.29 -14.25 -4.60
N GLN A 509 14.42 -14.37 -5.31
CA GLN A 509 14.64 -15.46 -6.27
C GLN A 509 14.52 -16.87 -5.65
N ASN A 510 14.89 -17.02 -4.38
CA ASN A 510 14.72 -18.29 -3.67
C ASN A 510 13.25 -18.52 -3.28
N PHE A 511 12.51 -17.47 -2.91
CA PHE A 511 11.06 -17.56 -2.68
C PHE A 511 10.31 -18.00 -3.94
N LYS A 512 10.63 -17.40 -5.09
CA LYS A 512 10.09 -17.82 -6.40
C LYS A 512 10.40 -19.29 -6.71
N ALA A 513 11.62 -19.75 -6.43
CA ALA A 513 11.98 -21.15 -6.60
C ALA A 513 11.22 -22.10 -5.65
N VAL A 514 10.95 -21.66 -4.42
CA VAL A 514 10.12 -22.38 -3.45
C VAL A 514 8.69 -22.48 -3.97
N PHE A 515 8.08 -21.38 -4.40
CA PHE A 515 6.71 -21.37 -4.89
C PHE A 515 6.54 -22.20 -6.15
N ASN A 516 7.47 -22.10 -7.10
CA ASN A 516 7.48 -22.98 -8.28
C ASN A 516 7.53 -24.47 -7.87
N THR A 517 8.33 -24.81 -6.86
CA THR A 517 8.39 -26.18 -6.33
C THR A 517 7.06 -26.59 -5.69
N VAL A 518 6.41 -25.69 -4.96
CA VAL A 518 5.09 -25.90 -4.33
C VAL A 518 4.03 -26.17 -5.42
N ALA A 519 3.89 -25.28 -6.39
CA ALA A 519 2.91 -25.38 -7.47
C ALA A 519 3.08 -26.66 -8.31
N GLU A 520 4.31 -26.99 -8.72
CA GLU A 520 4.59 -28.22 -9.48
C GLU A 520 4.29 -29.49 -8.65
N ASN A 521 4.59 -29.47 -7.35
CA ASN A 521 4.28 -30.59 -6.47
C ASN A 521 2.77 -30.74 -6.23
N MET A 522 2.04 -29.64 -6.06
CA MET A 522 0.58 -29.65 -5.93
C MET A 522 -0.07 -30.23 -7.19
N TRP A 523 0.37 -29.78 -8.36
CA TRP A 523 -0.09 -30.31 -9.63
C TRP A 523 0.24 -31.80 -9.79
N SER A 524 1.47 -32.22 -9.46
CA SER A 524 1.86 -33.64 -9.51
C SER A 524 1.01 -34.51 -8.58
N LYS A 525 0.70 -34.03 -7.37
CA LYS A 525 -0.22 -34.72 -6.44
C LYS A 525 -1.62 -34.85 -7.03
N ALA A 526 -2.15 -33.80 -7.66
CA ALA A 526 -3.45 -33.83 -8.32
C ALA A 526 -3.50 -34.84 -9.47
N GLN A 527 -2.44 -34.93 -10.29
CA GLN A 527 -2.32 -35.93 -11.35
C GLN A 527 -2.36 -37.36 -10.79
N LYS A 528 -1.66 -37.62 -9.67
CA LYS A 528 -1.76 -38.92 -8.99
C LYS A 528 -3.18 -39.17 -8.46
N ALA A 529 -3.85 -38.16 -7.90
CA ALA A 529 -5.23 -38.27 -7.46
C ALA A 529 -6.17 -38.70 -8.61
N VAL A 530 -6.00 -38.10 -9.80
CA VAL A 530 -6.72 -38.47 -11.03
C VAL A 530 -6.51 -39.94 -11.38
N GLU A 531 -5.27 -40.44 -11.32
CA GLU A 531 -4.98 -41.85 -11.58
C GLU A 531 -5.67 -42.78 -10.58
N LYS A 532 -5.68 -42.42 -9.28
CA LYS A 532 -6.34 -43.21 -8.24
C LYS A 532 -7.86 -43.17 -8.39
N ALA A 533 -8.45 -41.99 -8.60
CA ALA A 533 -9.88 -41.81 -8.78
C ALA A 533 -10.44 -42.65 -9.95
N LYS A 534 -9.69 -42.77 -11.07
CA LYS A 534 -10.05 -43.66 -12.18
C LYS A 534 -10.18 -45.12 -11.75
N LYS A 535 -9.34 -45.61 -10.83
CA LYS A 535 -9.45 -46.98 -10.27
C LYS A 535 -10.70 -47.16 -9.41
N PHE A 536 -11.27 -46.08 -8.88
CA PHE A 536 -12.53 -46.05 -8.16
C PHE A 536 -13.74 -45.90 -9.10
N ASN A 537 -13.54 -45.89 -10.42
CA ASN A 537 -14.55 -45.62 -11.45
C ASN A 537 -15.16 -44.21 -11.36
N ILE A 538 -14.43 -43.24 -10.80
CA ILE A 538 -14.83 -41.83 -10.81
C ILE A 538 -14.51 -41.25 -12.20
N ASN A 539 -15.49 -40.60 -12.82
CA ASN A 539 -15.32 -39.95 -14.12
C ASN A 539 -14.65 -38.57 -13.94
N THR A 540 -13.33 -38.52 -14.05
CA THR A 540 -12.54 -37.31 -13.79
C THR A 540 -12.80 -36.18 -14.80
N PHE A 541 -13.48 -36.45 -15.93
CA PHE A 541 -13.82 -35.39 -16.90
C PHE A 541 -14.91 -34.42 -16.41
N HIS A 542 -15.57 -34.69 -15.29
CA HIS A 542 -16.40 -33.68 -14.62
C HIS A 542 -15.56 -32.50 -14.09
N TYR A 543 -14.25 -32.70 -13.90
CA TYR A 543 -13.29 -31.67 -13.49
C TYR A 543 -12.37 -31.24 -14.65
N ALA A 544 -12.87 -31.28 -15.89
CA ALA A 544 -12.08 -30.95 -17.08
C ALA A 544 -11.47 -29.54 -17.06
N PHE A 545 -12.11 -28.59 -16.38
CA PHE A 545 -11.57 -27.24 -16.16
C PHE A 545 -10.23 -27.30 -15.39
N TYR A 546 -10.24 -27.86 -14.17
CA TYR A 546 -9.04 -28.01 -13.33
C TYR A 546 -7.97 -28.96 -13.91
N LEU A 547 -8.28 -29.71 -14.96
CA LEU A 547 -7.31 -30.59 -15.62
C LEU A 547 -6.37 -29.84 -16.58
N GLN A 548 -6.56 -28.54 -16.79
CA GLN A 548 -5.84 -27.74 -17.79
C GLN A 548 -5.27 -26.45 -17.17
N PRO A 549 -4.27 -26.52 -16.28
CA PRO A 549 -3.57 -25.30 -15.82
C PRO A 549 -2.68 -24.72 -16.93
N HIS A 550 -2.61 -23.40 -17.01
CA HIS A 550 -1.93 -22.60 -18.04
C HIS A 550 -0.85 -21.66 -17.46
N SER A 551 -0.92 -21.32 -16.17
CA SER A 551 0.10 -20.53 -15.46
C SER A 551 0.74 -21.32 -14.31
N LEU A 552 1.69 -20.69 -13.62
CA LEU A 552 2.28 -21.27 -12.42
C LEU A 552 1.26 -21.24 -11.27
N HIS A 553 0.60 -20.10 -11.04
CA HIS A 553 -0.52 -20.00 -10.11
C HIS A 553 -1.62 -21.04 -10.40
N GLU A 554 -2.06 -21.23 -11.65
CA GLU A 554 -3.12 -22.24 -11.93
C GLU A 554 -2.67 -23.67 -11.58
N LYS A 555 -1.37 -23.99 -11.60
CA LYS A 555 -0.88 -25.29 -11.08
C LYS A 555 -1.01 -25.39 -9.56
N TYR A 556 -0.81 -24.29 -8.84
CA TYR A 556 -1.05 -24.18 -7.41
C TYR A 556 -2.54 -24.35 -7.11
N ASP A 557 -3.41 -23.48 -7.64
CA ASP A 557 -4.84 -23.48 -7.35
C ASP A 557 -5.56 -24.73 -7.89
N PHE A 558 -5.44 -25.02 -9.19
CA PHE A 558 -6.12 -26.18 -9.77
C PHE A 558 -5.57 -27.48 -9.21
N GLY A 559 -4.28 -27.51 -8.88
CA GLY A 559 -3.66 -28.62 -8.18
C GLY A 559 -4.34 -28.91 -6.84
N TYR A 560 -4.59 -27.88 -6.03
CA TYR A 560 -5.34 -28.01 -4.77
C TYR A 560 -6.76 -28.51 -5.02
N TRP A 561 -7.57 -27.79 -5.81
CA TRP A 561 -8.99 -28.08 -5.96
C TRP A 561 -9.25 -29.43 -6.60
N LEU A 562 -8.53 -29.77 -7.67
CA LEU A 562 -8.66 -31.07 -8.32
C LEU A 562 -8.36 -32.20 -7.35
N ASN A 563 -7.30 -32.07 -6.56
CA ASN A 563 -6.92 -33.06 -5.57
C ASN A 563 -8.00 -33.18 -4.47
N PHE A 564 -8.50 -32.05 -3.96
CA PHE A 564 -9.53 -32.02 -2.91
C PHE A 564 -10.87 -32.62 -3.37
N TYR A 565 -11.36 -32.26 -4.56
CA TYR A 565 -12.60 -32.83 -5.09
C TYR A 565 -12.51 -34.35 -5.29
N LEU A 566 -11.42 -34.82 -5.89
CA LEU A 566 -11.23 -36.26 -6.13
C LEU A 566 -11.06 -37.02 -4.82
N TYR A 567 -10.40 -36.42 -3.82
CA TYR A 567 -10.35 -36.96 -2.46
C TYR A 567 -11.77 -37.13 -1.88
N GLN A 568 -12.62 -36.10 -1.97
CA GLN A 568 -13.98 -36.16 -1.44
C GLN A 568 -14.84 -37.20 -2.17
N ASP A 569 -14.74 -37.32 -3.50
CA ASP A 569 -15.45 -38.32 -4.28
C ASP A 569 -15.03 -39.76 -3.91
N MET A 570 -13.72 -40.01 -3.81
CA MET A 570 -13.20 -41.32 -3.38
C MET A 570 -13.67 -41.66 -1.95
N ARG A 571 -13.65 -40.66 -1.06
CA ARG A 571 -14.10 -40.81 0.32
C ARG A 571 -15.61 -41.04 0.40
N TYR A 572 -16.41 -40.38 -0.45
CA TYR A 572 -17.84 -40.61 -0.58
C TYR A 572 -18.14 -42.04 -1.04
N GLU A 573 -17.45 -42.53 -2.07
CA GLU A 573 -17.58 -43.91 -2.56
C GLU A 573 -17.29 -44.95 -1.46
N ALA A 574 -16.31 -44.68 -0.60
CA ALA A 574 -16.00 -45.53 0.54
C ALA A 574 -17.08 -45.44 1.64
N LYS A 575 -17.63 -44.24 1.90
CA LYS A 575 -18.75 -44.01 2.84
C LYS A 575 -20.02 -44.74 2.41
N VAL A 576 -20.39 -44.69 1.12
CA VAL A 576 -21.55 -45.42 0.57
C VAL A 576 -21.42 -46.92 0.78
N LYS A 577 -20.20 -47.46 0.68
CA LYS A 577 -19.87 -48.87 0.95
C LYS A 577 -19.72 -49.19 2.44
N ASN A 578 -19.79 -48.20 3.33
CA ASN A 578 -19.50 -48.28 4.76
C ASN A 578 -18.11 -48.89 5.05
N ASP A 579 -17.13 -48.64 4.18
CA ASP A 579 -15.77 -49.16 4.29
C ASP A 579 -14.87 -48.19 5.06
N LYS A 580 -14.90 -48.31 6.39
CA LYS A 580 -14.10 -47.46 7.29
C LYS A 580 -12.59 -47.61 7.11
N LYS A 581 -12.12 -48.78 6.66
CA LYS A 581 -10.67 -49.00 6.44
C LYS A 581 -10.21 -48.27 5.20
N LEU A 582 -11.03 -48.30 4.15
CA LEU A 582 -10.76 -47.56 2.92
C LEU A 582 -10.81 -46.05 3.15
N ILE A 583 -11.79 -45.55 3.90
CA ILE A 583 -11.84 -44.12 4.31
C ILE A 583 -10.53 -43.73 5.00
N HIS A 584 -10.10 -44.47 6.03
CA HIS A 584 -8.84 -44.18 6.73
C HIS A 584 -7.62 -44.22 5.81
N SER A 585 -7.60 -45.13 4.82
CA SER A 585 -6.50 -45.23 3.85
C SER A 585 -6.48 -44.06 2.87
N ILE A 586 -7.67 -43.59 2.45
CA ILE A 586 -7.83 -42.40 1.60
C ILE A 586 -7.40 -41.15 2.38
N ASP A 587 -7.90 -40.96 3.60
CA ASP A 587 -7.54 -39.84 4.46
C ASP A 587 -6.01 -39.80 4.68
N LYS A 588 -5.41 -40.95 5.04
CA LYS A 588 -3.96 -41.03 5.23
C LYS A 588 -3.19 -40.74 3.94
N ALA A 589 -3.65 -41.20 2.78
CA ALA A 589 -2.99 -40.94 1.50
C ALA A 589 -3.05 -39.46 1.10
N TYR A 590 -4.21 -38.82 1.28
CA TYR A 590 -4.41 -37.40 0.97
C TYR A 590 -3.58 -36.50 1.90
N TYR A 591 -3.77 -36.63 3.22
CA TYR A 591 -3.14 -35.76 4.22
C TYR A 591 -1.65 -36.02 4.45
N SER A 592 -1.07 -37.08 3.87
CA SER A 592 0.38 -37.24 3.79
C SER A 592 0.97 -36.75 2.47
N GLY A 593 0.12 -36.28 1.55
CA GLY A 593 0.50 -35.95 0.18
C GLY A 593 0.99 -37.15 -0.64
N ASN A 594 0.68 -38.38 -0.20
CA ASN A 594 1.21 -39.62 -0.78
C ASN A 594 0.10 -40.59 -1.22
N TRP A 595 -0.42 -40.35 -2.42
CA TRP A 595 -1.40 -41.22 -3.08
C TRP A 595 -0.89 -42.65 -3.38
N ASP A 596 0.41 -42.91 -3.28
CA ASP A 596 0.96 -44.26 -3.46
C ASP A 596 0.71 -45.17 -2.24
N LEU A 597 0.24 -44.62 -1.13
CA LEU A 597 -0.30 -45.41 0.00
C LEU A 597 -1.61 -46.12 -0.36
N LEU A 598 -2.33 -45.65 -1.39
CA LEU A 598 -3.62 -46.17 -1.83
C LEU A 598 -3.48 -47.22 -2.96
N ASN A 599 -2.63 -48.22 -2.76
CA ASN A 599 -2.31 -49.24 -3.78
C ASN A 599 -3.07 -50.56 -3.63
#